data_AF-A0AAQ1GA04-F1
#
_entry.id   AF-A0AAQ1GA04-F1
#
_cell.length_a   1.000
_cell.length_b   1.000
_cell.length_c   1.000
_cell.angle_alpha   90.00
_cell.angle_beta   90.00
_cell.angle_gamma   90.00
#
_symmetry.space_group_name_H-M   'P 1'
#
loop_
_entity.id
_entity.type
_entity.pdbx_description
1 polymer ?
#
loop_
_entity_poly.entity_id
_entity_poly.type
_entity_poly.pdbx_seq_one_letter_code
_entity_poly.pdbx_strand_id
1 'polypeptide(L)' 'MSKLLAVVGLLWVGWFIGWVHAHMTVATECRQLGAFFVGKTVFRCTSIESEEQEQPADE' A
#
# COMPACT_ATOMS: atom_id res chain seq x y z
N MET A 1 32.61 8.31 13.97
CA MET A 1 31.67 8.33 12.81
C MET A 1 31.04 6.97 12.49
N SER A 2 31.76 5.84 12.53
CA SER A 2 31.20 4.51 12.13
C SER A 2 29.90 4.10 12.84
N LYS A 3 29.78 4.29 14.16
CA LYS A 3 28.55 3.95 14.91
C LYS A 3 27.32 4.76 14.50
N LEU A 4 27.52 6.04 14.16
CA LEU A 4 26.43 6.92 13.68
C LEU A 4 25.93 6.45 12.30
N LEU A 5 26.85 6.06 11.41
CA LEU A 5 26.49 5.50 10.11
C LEU A 5 25.69 4.20 10.24
N ALA A 6 26.08 3.33 11.19
CA ALA A 6 25.33 2.09 11.45
C ALA A 6 23.90 2.37 11.96
N VAL A 7 23.73 3.33 12.87
CA VAL A 7 22.41 3.73 13.37
C VAL A 7 21.56 4.31 12.25
N VAL A 8 22.12 5.22 11.44
CA VAL A 8 21.42 5.81 10.29
C VAL A 8 21.02 4.73 9.29
N GLY A 9 21.91 3.76 9.00
CA GLY A 9 21.61 2.63 8.12
C GLY A 9 20.45 1.77 8.64
N LEU A 10 20.44 1.43 9.93
CA LEU A 10 19.34 0.67 10.55
C LEU A 10 18.00 1.39 10.47
N LEU A 11 17.98 2.71 10.73
CA LEU A 11 16.76 3.52 10.61
C LEU A 11 16.24 3.55 9.18
N TRP A 12 17.14 3.67 8.20
CA TRP A 12 16.80 3.66 6.78
C TRP A 12 16.18 2.32 6.34
N VAL A 13 16.77 1.20 6.76
CA VAL A 13 16.25 -0.14 6.46
C VAL A 13 14.89 -0.35 7.12
N GLY A 14 14.74 0.01 8.40
CA GLY A 14 13.46 -0.10 9.11
C GLY A 14 12.35 0.74 8.46
N TRP A 15 12.68 1.97 8.08
CA TRP A 15 11.77 2.85 7.34
C TRP A 15 11.34 2.23 6.00
N PHE A 16 12.30 1.69 5.23
CA PHE A 16 12.01 1.09 3.93
C PHE A 16 11.12 -0.14 4.06
N ILE A 17 11.41 -1.03 5.01
CA ILE A 17 10.59 -2.23 5.27
C ILE A 17 9.18 -1.82 5.68
N GLY A 18 9.04 -0.85 6.59
CA GLY A 18 7.74 -0.33 7.01
C GLY A 18 6.95 0.29 5.86
N TRP A 19 7.62 1.06 5.00
CA TRP A 19 7.02 1.67 3.81
C TRP A 19 6.49 0.61 2.83
N VAL A 20 7.30 -0.39 2.50
CA VAL A 20 6.88 -1.49 1.61
C VAL A 20 5.69 -2.25 2.21
N HIS A 21 5.78 -2.62 3.48
CA HIS A 21 4.71 -3.37 4.14
C HIS A 21 3.39 -2.59 4.14
N ALA A 22 3.42 -1.30 4.45
CA ALA A 22 2.20 -0.47 4.45
C ALA A 22 1.53 -0.43 3.06
N HIS A 23 2.30 -0.26 1.99
CA HIS A 23 1.76 -0.25 0.62
C HIS A 23 1.19 -1.61 0.23
N MET A 24 1.87 -2.70 0.59
CA MET A 24 1.42 -4.06 0.29
C MET A 24 0.14 -4.40 1.06
N THR A 25 0.02 -4.00 2.32
CA THR A 25 -1.22 -4.18 3.09
C THR A 25 -2.39 -3.44 2.44
N VAL A 26 -2.23 -2.15 2.11
CA VAL A 26 -3.28 -1.37 1.44
C VAL A 26 -3.70 -2.03 0.12
N ALA A 27 -2.74 -2.48 -0.71
CA ALA A 27 -3.05 -3.15 -1.97
C ALA A 27 -3.75 -4.51 -1.75
N THR A 28 -3.36 -5.26 -0.73
CA THR A 28 -3.93 -6.58 -0.43
C THR A 28 -5.37 -6.45 0.07
N GLU A 29 -5.60 -5.57 1.03
CA GLU A 29 -6.94 -5.26 1.55
C GLU A 29 -7.83 -4.71 0.44
N CYS A 30 -7.28 -3.84 -0.42
CA CYS A 30 -8.01 -3.34 -1.59
C CYS A 30 -8.46 -4.45 -2.54
N ARG A 31 -7.59 -5.41 -2.84
CA ARG A 31 -7.91 -6.56 -3.70
C ARG A 31 -8.93 -7.50 -3.07
N GLN A 32 -8.88 -7.71 -1.76
CA GLN A 32 -9.73 -8.68 -1.08
C GLN A 32 -11.10 -8.11 -0.70
N LEU A 33 -11.15 -6.86 -0.24
CA LEU A 33 -12.35 -6.24 0.34
C LEU A 33 -12.89 -5.09 -0.51
N GLY A 34 -12.12 -4.56 -1.47
CA GLY A 34 -12.46 -3.31 -2.17
C GLY A 34 -12.36 -2.07 -1.27
N ALA A 35 -11.75 -2.21 -0.09
CA ALA A 35 -11.60 -1.14 0.89
C ALA A 35 -10.45 -1.45 1.87
N PHE A 36 -9.93 -0.42 2.53
CA PHE A 36 -8.95 -0.54 3.61
C PHE A 36 -9.24 0.46 4.73
N PHE A 37 -8.72 0.18 5.93
CA PHE A 37 -8.94 0.98 7.13
C PHE A 37 -7.75 1.89 7.42
N VAL A 38 -8.01 3.16 7.75
CA VAL A 38 -7.00 4.08 8.30
C VAL A 38 -7.55 4.69 9.58
N GLY A 39 -7.00 4.25 10.72
CA GLY A 39 -7.53 4.62 12.03
C GLY A 39 -8.96 4.12 12.24
N LYS A 40 -9.94 5.02 12.19
CA LYS A 40 -11.38 4.71 12.31
C LYS A 40 -12.16 4.91 11.02
N THR A 41 -11.47 5.28 9.94
CA THR A 41 -12.10 5.63 8.67
C THR A 41 -11.87 4.52 7.65
N VAL A 42 -12.94 4.17 6.92
CA VAL A 42 -12.89 3.18 5.83
C VAL A 42 -12.75 3.92 4.51
N PHE A 43 -11.76 3.54 3.73
CA PHE A 43 -11.53 4.05 2.38
C PHE A 43 -11.87 2.96 1.38
N ARG A 44 -12.73 3.27 0.40
CA ARG A 44 -12.97 2.40 -0.76
C ARG A 44 -11.89 2.62 -1.80
N CYS A 45 -11.57 1.56 -2.52
CA CYS A 45 -10.55 1.60 -3.56
C CYS A 45 -10.91 0.64 -4.70
N THR A 46 -10.37 0.92 -5.88
CA THR A 46 -10.53 0.10 -7.07
C THR A 46 -9.16 -0.15 -7.66
N SER A 47 -8.85 -1.40 -8.00
CA SER A 47 -7.63 -1.74 -8.71
C SER A 47 -7.75 -1.22 -10.15
N ILE A 48 -6.80 -0.39 -10.56
CA ILE A 48 -6.62 -0.02 -11.96
C ILE A 48 -5.64 -1.04 -12.54
N GLU A 49 -6.07 -2.30 -12.65
CA GLU A 49 -5.41 -3.20 -13.60
C GLU A 49 -5.70 -2.61 -14.97
N SER A 50 -4.65 -2.30 -15.72
CA SER A 50 -4.66 -1.61 -17.02
C SER A 50 -5.91 -1.96 -17.84
N GLU A 51 -6.65 -0.91 -18.20
CA GLU A 51 -7.84 -0.94 -19.05
C GLU A 51 -7.63 -1.82 -20.30
N GLU A 52 -8.10 -3.06 -20.21
CA GLU A 52 -8.60 -3.80 -21.35
C GLU A 52 -9.87 -4.52 -20.89
N GLN A 53 -10.93 -3.73 -20.65
CA GLN A 53 -12.24 -3.88 -21.30
C GLN A 53 -13.28 -2.96 -20.65
N GLU A 54 -13.65 -1.93 -21.40
CA GLU A 54 -14.93 -1.25 -21.30
C GLU A 54 -16.07 -2.26 -21.53
N GLN A 55 -17.03 -2.34 -20.61
CA GLN A 55 -18.36 -2.81 -20.96
C GLN A 55 -19.39 -1.89 -20.28
N PRO A 56 -20.16 -1.11 -21.07
CA PRO A 56 -21.30 -0.38 -20.55
C PRO A 56 -22.34 -1.39 -20.06
N ALA A 57 -22.87 -1.15 -18.85
CA ALA A 57 -24.06 -1.82 -18.39
C ALA A 57 -25.25 -1.26 -19.19
N ASP A 58 -25.65 -1.96 -20.25
CA ASP A 58 -27.02 -1.90 -20.78
C ASP A 58 -27.93 -2.66 -19.80
N GLU A 59 -28.83 -1.93 -19.14
CA GLU A 59 -30.30 -2.13 -19.13
C GLU A 59 -30.99 -0.98 -18.38
#